data_AF-U2IYL7-F1
#
_entry.id   AF-U2IYL7-F1
#
_cell.length_a   1.000
_cell.length_b   1.000
_cell.length_c   1.000
_cell.angle_alpha   90.00
_cell.angle_beta   90.00
_cell.angle_gamma   90.00
#
_symmetry.space_group_name_H-M   'P 1'
#
loop_
_entity.id
_entity.type
_entity.pdbx_description
1 polymer ?
#
loop_
_entity_poly.entity_id
_entity_poly.type
_entity_poly.pdbx_seq_one_letter_code
_entity_poly.pdbx_strand_id
1 'polypeptide(L)'
;MDYLSLLTMSPDEEKKAALILNSINNIKKSRFFLSKYKLICSYLDNDDGGKRTFEQLKRDGFSIQDRSPIFQKYKDLNEYLSAAFKHSEKAENKKTKGIKL
;
A
#
# COMPACT_ATOMS: atom_id res chain seq x y z
N MET A 1 8.90 -2.13 1.31
CA MET A 1 7.81 -1.82 0.37
C MET A 1 7.46 -3.13 -0.28
N ASP A 2 6.24 -3.61 -0.10
CA ASP A 2 5.93 -5.01 -0.43
C ASP A 2 4.68 -5.04 -1.31
N TYR A 3 4.89 -5.18 -2.61
CA TYR A 3 3.84 -5.42 -3.60
C TYR A 3 3.04 -6.69 -3.30
N LEU A 4 3.70 -7.72 -2.75
CA LEU A 4 3.09 -8.98 -2.33
C LEU A 4 2.08 -8.79 -1.20
N SER A 5 2.38 -7.84 -0.31
CA SER A 5 1.49 -7.40 0.75
C SER A 5 0.17 -6.83 0.19
N LEU A 6 0.24 -5.99 -0.86
CA LEU A 6 -0.95 -5.48 -1.56
C LEU A 6 -1.76 -6.61 -2.22
N LEU A 7 -1.07 -7.54 -2.90
CA LEU A 7 -1.73 -8.70 -3.53
C LEU A 7 -2.45 -9.60 -2.53
N THR A 8 -1.91 -9.69 -1.30
CA THR A 8 -2.52 -10.45 -0.21
C THR A 8 -3.83 -9.82 0.26
N MET A 9 -3.94 -8.49 0.25
CA MET A 9 -5.19 -7.80 0.62
C MET A 9 -6.22 -7.77 -0.51
N SER A 10 -5.73 -7.65 -1.74
CA SER A 10 -6.56 -7.43 -2.92
C SER A 10 -6.02 -8.25 -4.10
N PRO A 11 -6.42 -9.53 -4.24
CA PRO A 11 -5.95 -10.38 -5.33
C PRO A 11 -6.34 -9.84 -6.71
N ASP A 12 -7.41 -9.04 -6.82
CA ASP A 12 -7.77 -8.34 -8.06
C ASP A 12 -6.77 -7.27 -8.51
N GLU A 13 -5.85 -6.83 -7.65
CA GLU A 13 -4.76 -5.94 -8.04
C GLU A 13 -3.70 -6.67 -8.90
N GLU A 14 -3.66 -8.00 -8.89
CA GLU A 14 -2.77 -8.80 -9.77
C GLU A 14 -3.05 -8.54 -11.26
N LYS A 15 -4.32 -8.29 -11.60
CA LYS A 15 -4.74 -8.01 -12.98
C LYS A 15 -4.43 -6.58 -13.40
N LYS A 16 -3.95 -5.74 -12.49
CA LYS A 16 -3.65 -4.32 -12.74
C LYS A 16 -2.13 -4.14 -12.85
N ALA A 17 -1.73 -3.12 -13.61
CA ALA A 17 -0.33 -2.77 -13.69
C ALA A 17 0.12 -2.10 -12.38
N ALA A 18 1.10 -2.72 -11.72
CA ALA A 18 1.72 -2.16 -10.53
C ALA A 18 3.11 -1.61 -10.84
N LEU A 19 3.40 -0.44 -10.27
CA LEU A 19 4.71 0.21 -10.40
C LEU A 19 5.35 0.38 -9.03
N ILE A 20 6.42 -0.37 -8.79
CA ILE A 20 7.15 -0.37 -7.53
C ILE A 20 8.35 0.56 -7.68
N LEU A 21 8.29 1.71 -7.01
CA LEU A 21 9.27 2.77 -7.19
C LEU A 21 10.57 2.51 -6.42
N ASN A 22 10.53 1.67 -5.37
CA ASN A 22 11.58 1.42 -4.37
C ASN A 22 12.06 2.67 -3.60
N SER A 23 11.91 3.87 -4.15
CA SER A 23 12.18 5.17 -3.53
C SER A 23 11.42 6.28 -4.26
N ILE A 24 10.99 7.31 -3.53
CA ILE A 24 10.36 8.52 -4.12
C ILE A 24 11.29 9.24 -5.12
N ASN A 25 12.61 9.04 -5.02
CA ASN A 25 13.56 9.62 -5.96
C ASN A 25 13.41 9.06 -7.39
N ASN A 26 12.85 7.86 -7.53
CA ASN A 26 12.63 7.23 -8.84
C ASN A 26 11.39 7.74 -9.57
N ILE A 27 10.64 8.68 -8.98
CA ILE A 27 9.39 9.22 -9.56
C ILE A 27 9.60 9.94 -10.87
N LYS A 28 10.71 10.65 -11.00
CA LYS A 28 11.07 11.32 -12.26
C LYS A 28 11.21 10.34 -13.42
N LYS A 29 11.81 9.16 -13.16
CA LYS A 29 12.01 8.11 -14.17
C LYS A 29 10.72 7.36 -14.49
N SER A 30 9.87 7.19 -13.49
CA SER A 30 8.60 6.48 -13.61
C SER A 30 7.47 7.33 -14.21
N ARG A 31 7.64 8.66 -14.27
CA ARG A 31 6.68 9.59 -14.86
C ARG A 31 6.23 9.19 -16.27
N PHE A 32 7.16 8.66 -17.08
CA PHE A 32 6.87 8.15 -18.43
C PHE A 32 5.94 6.91 -18.43
N PHE A 33 6.03 6.07 -17.40
CA PHE A 33 5.13 4.93 -17.25
C PHE A 33 3.78 5.36 -16.69
N LEU A 34 3.78 6.27 -15.71
CA LEU A 34 2.57 6.82 -15.10
C LEU A 34 1.67 7.51 -16.13
N SER A 35 2.23 8.22 -17.11
CA SER A 35 1.45 8.89 -18.16
C SER A 35 0.67 7.96 -19.08
N LYS A 36 1.00 6.66 -19.11
CA LYS A 36 0.27 5.67 -19.91
C LYS A 36 -1.05 5.22 -19.28
N TYR A 37 -1.27 5.55 -18.00
CA TYR A 37 -2.43 5.12 -17.24
C TYR A 37 -3.41 6.26 -16.99
N LYS A 38 -4.71 5.98 -17.14
CA LYS A 38 -5.79 6.96 -16.92
C LYS A 38 -6.02 7.27 -15.44
N LEU A 39 -5.74 6.32 -14.55
CA LEU A 39 -5.92 6.46 -13.11
C LEU A 39 -4.76 5.74 -12.41
N ILE A 40 -4.14 6.44 -11.46
CA ILE A 40 -3.03 5.92 -10.66
C ILE A 40 -3.50 5.84 -9.21
N CYS A 41 -3.60 4.62 -8.67
CA CYS A 41 -3.83 4.42 -7.24
C CYS A 41 -2.50 4.55 -6.50
N SER A 42 -2.41 5.53 -5.60
CA SER A 42 -1.19 5.83 -4.85
C SER A 42 -1.20 5.15 -3.49
N TYR A 43 -0.22 4.28 -3.27
CA TYR A 43 0.03 3.60 -2.00
C TYR A 43 1.37 4.05 -1.41
N LEU A 44 1.52 5.37 -1.22
CA LEU A 44 2.72 5.97 -0.64
C LEU A 44 2.67 5.89 0.89
N ASP A 45 3.85 5.93 1.52
CA ASP A 45 3.97 5.95 2.98
C ASP A 45 3.29 7.19 3.57
N ASN A 46 2.77 7.08 4.80
CA ASN A 46 2.06 8.16 5.50
C ASN A 46 2.98 9.26 6.05
N ASP A 47 4.21 9.35 5.57
CA ASP A 47 5.20 10.34 5.97
C ASP A 47 5.16 11.61 5.09
N ASP A 48 5.93 12.63 5.49
CA ASP A 48 6.08 13.86 4.71
C ASP A 48 6.60 13.60 3.28
N GLY A 49 7.43 12.56 3.09
CA GLY A 49 7.97 12.19 1.79
C GLY A 49 6.89 11.70 0.83
N GLY A 50 6.02 10.81 1.29
CA GLY A 50 4.88 10.29 0.55
C GLY A 50 3.83 11.37 0.25
N LYS A 51 3.51 12.22 1.22
CA LYS A 51 2.55 13.33 1.02
C LYS A 51 3.04 14.34 -0.02
N ARG A 52 4.29 14.82 0.10
CA ARG A 52 4.89 15.75 -0.88
C ARG A 52 4.93 15.15 -2.27
N THR A 53 5.21 13.86 -2.34
CA THR A 53 5.22 13.11 -3.59
C THR A 53 3.84 13.05 -4.24
N PHE A 54 2.81 12.72 -3.46
CA PHE A 54 1.42 12.69 -3.94
C PHE A 54 1.00 14.05 -4.51
N GLU A 55 1.29 15.13 -3.78
CA GLU A 55 1.01 16.49 -4.24
C GLU A 55 1.80 16.87 -5.49
N GLN A 56 3.06 16.43 -5.61
CA GLN A 56 3.85 16.63 -6.82
C GLN A 56 3.20 15.94 -8.03
N LEU A 57 2.79 14.68 -7.89
CA LEU A 57 2.12 13.94 -8.96
C LEU A 57 0.78 14.57 -9.36
N LYS A 58 0.03 15.10 -8.39
CA LYS A 58 -1.20 15.85 -8.65
C LYS A 58 -0.92 17.15 -9.42
N ARG A 59 0.10 17.91 -9.02
CA ARG A 59 0.54 19.13 -9.73
C ARG A 59 1.07 18.85 -11.13
N ASP A 60 1.67 17.68 -11.31
CA ASP A 60 2.19 17.19 -12.58
C ASP A 60 1.09 16.83 -13.60
N GLY A 61 -0.19 16.92 -13.21
CA GLY A 61 -1.35 16.67 -14.06
C GLY A 61 -1.79 15.21 -14.11
N PHE A 62 -1.27 14.36 -13.22
CA PHE A 62 -1.70 12.97 -13.16
C PHE A 62 -3.03 12.81 -12.43
N SER A 63 -3.92 12.00 -13.01
CA SER A 63 -5.12 11.49 -12.33
C SER A 63 -4.71 10.47 -11.27
N ILE A 64 -4.39 10.96 -10.08
CA ILE A 64 -3.93 10.17 -8.94
C ILE A 64 -4.99 10.11 -7.84
N GLN A 65 -5.22 8.92 -7.30
CA GLN A 65 -6.13 8.68 -6.18
C GLN A 65 -5.35 8.25 -4.95
N ASP A 66 -5.57 8.93 -3.83
CA ASP A 66 -4.92 8.62 -2.57
C ASP A 66 -5.55 7.36 -1.94
N ARG A 67 -4.73 6.35 -1.66
CA ARG A 67 -5.11 5.14 -0.92
C ARG A 67 -4.50 5.08 0.48
N SER A 68 -3.74 6.10 0.88
CA SER A 68 -3.23 6.28 2.24
C SER A 68 -4.29 6.20 3.35
N PRO A 69 -5.57 6.60 3.15
CA PRO A 69 -6.59 6.48 4.18
C PRO A 69 -6.86 5.04 4.65
N ILE A 70 -6.59 4.04 3.80
CA ILE A 70 -6.79 2.61 4.13
C ILE A 70 -5.92 2.20 5.32
N PHE A 71 -4.72 2.78 5.41
CA PHE A 71 -3.73 2.47 6.43
C PHE A 71 -3.34 3.72 7.23
N GLN A 72 -4.23 4.71 7.40
CA GLN A 72 -3.89 5.99 8.06
C GLN A 72 -3.31 5.87 9.47
N LYS A 73 -3.57 4.75 10.16
CA LYS A 73 -3.10 4.47 11.53
C LYS A 73 -1.71 3.83 11.56
N TYR A 74 -1.14 3.55 10.39
CA TYR A 74 0.10 2.82 10.20
C TYR A 74 1.03 3.64 9.31
N LYS A 75 2.33 3.48 9.51
CA LYS A 75 3.33 4.21 8.72
C LYS A 75 3.27 3.84 7.23
N ASP A 76 3.07 2.56 6.96
CA ASP A 76 3.07 1.98 5.63
C ASP A 76 2.18 0.73 5.55
N LEU A 77 1.97 0.23 4.34
CA LEU A 77 1.17 -0.97 4.09
C LEU A 77 1.72 -2.22 4.80
N ASN A 78 3.05 -2.33 4.96
CA ASN A 78 3.66 -3.50 5.59
C ASN A 78 3.36 -3.50 7.09
N GLU A 79 3.42 -2.34 7.74
CA GLU A 79 3.03 -2.19 9.15
C GLU A 79 1.55 -2.49 9.37
N TYR A 80 0.68 -2.02 8.47
CA TYR A 80 -0.75 -2.36 8.52
C TYR A 80 -1.01 -3.86 8.43
N LEU A 81 -0.34 -4.54 7.49
CA LEU A 81 -0.47 -5.98 7.31
C LEU A 81 0.11 -6.77 8.48
N SER A 82 1.28 -6.39 8.97
CA SER A 82 1.86 -7.00 10.17
C SER A 82 0.90 -6.91 11.34
N ALA A 83 0.24 -5.76 11.53
CA ALA A 83 -0.80 -5.60 12.55
C ALA A 83 -2.03 -6.49 12.27
N ALA A 84 -2.48 -6.58 11.02
CA ALA A 84 -3.61 -7.43 10.63
C ALA A 84 -3.34 -8.92 10.89
N PHE A 85 -2.16 -9.43 10.51
CA PHE A 85 -1.72 -10.80 10.77
C PHE A 85 -1.57 -11.08 12.27
N LYS A 86 -0.97 -10.15 13.04
CA LYS A 86 -0.87 -10.28 14.51
C LYS A 86 -2.23 -10.29 15.21
N HIS A 87 -3.22 -9.60 14.65
CA HIS A 87 -4.60 -9.64 15.14
C HIS A 87 -5.30 -10.97 14.80
N SER A 88 -4.98 -11.60 13.65
CA SER A 88 -5.54 -12.92 13.30
C SER A 88 -4.96 -14.05 14.15
N GLU A 89 -3.66 -14.01 14.47
CA GLU A 89 -3.03 -15.00 15.37
C GLU A 89 -3.61 -14.96 16.80
N LYS A 90 -3.99 -13.77 17.30
CA LYS A 90 -4.64 -13.65 18.62
C LYS A 90 -6.08 -14.19 18.64
N ALA A 91 -6.76 -14.26 17.49
CA ALA A 91 -8.08 -14.86 17.38
C ALA A 91 -8.00 -16.40 17.30
N GLU A 92 -6.95 -16.95 16.69
CA GLU A 92 -6.74 -18.40 16.61
C GLU A 92 -6.19 -18.99 17.92
N ASN A 93 -5.29 -18.30 18.62
CA ASN A 93 -4.77 -18.74 19.93
C ASN A 93 -5.79 -18.71 21.09
N LYS A 94 -7.00 -18.19 20.86
CA LYS A 94 -8.12 -18.33 21.81
C LYS A 94 -8.98 -19.58 21.57
N LYS A 95 -8.88 -20.25 20.41
CA LYS A 95 -9.63 -21.49 20.14
C LYS A 95 -8.92 -22.76 20.62
N THR A 96 -7.60 -22.74 20.80
CA THR A 96 -6.82 -23.94 21.19
C THR A 96 -6.57 -24.09 22.69
N LYS A 97 -6.93 -23.11 23.55
CA LYS A 97 -6.81 -23.24 25.02
C LYS A 97 -8.07 -23.74 25.72
N GLY A 98 -8.81 -24.63 25.06
CA GLY A 98 -10.12 -25.09 25.53
C GLY A 98 -10.45 -26.53 25.15
N ILE A 99 -9.50 -27.46 25.25
CA ILE A 99 -9.85 -28.89 25.35
C ILE A 99 -9.00 -29.47 26.49
N LYS A 100 -9.59 -29.47 27.69
CA LYS A 100 -9.22 -30.40 28.76
C LYS A 100 -10.16 -31.60 28.60
N LEU A 101 -9.61 -32.73 28.18
CA LEU A 101 -10.18 -34.06 28.35
C LEU A 101 -9.04 -34.94 28.88
#